data_AF-A0A133VL96-F1
#
_entry.id   AF-A0A133VL96-F1
#
_cell.length_a   1.000
_cell.length_b   1.000
_cell.length_c   1.000
_cell.angle_alpha   90.00
_cell.angle_beta   90.00
_cell.angle_gamma   90.00
#
_symmetry.space_group_name_H-M   'P 1'
#
loop_
_entity.id
_entity.type
_entity.pdbx_description
1 polymer ?
#
loop_
_entity_poly.entity_id
_entity_poly.type
_entity_poly.pdbx_seq_one_letter_code
_entity_poly.pdbx_strand_id
1 'polypeptide(L)'
;MSVYGKQVNLIKEKEWDCLIILDACRFDFFREVYKNYLDGELYKVISEGSQTSEWVRKTFRKEYFEAVYVSANPYVNSSGIKLSGLDVCNH
;
A
#
# COMPACT_ATOMS: atom_id res chain seq x y z
N MET A 1 7.11 -16.82 11.61
CA MET A 1 5.97 -15.93 11.26
C MET A 1 6.48 -14.51 11.23
N SER A 2 6.02 -13.66 10.31
CA SER A 2 6.45 -12.26 10.23
C SER A 2 5.99 -11.48 11.46
N VAL A 3 6.86 -10.66 12.03
CA VAL A 3 6.62 -9.87 13.25
C VAL A 3 5.34 -9.03 13.14
N TYR A 4 5.05 -8.52 11.94
CA TYR A 4 3.95 -7.59 11.72
C TYR A 4 2.60 -8.26 11.45
N GLY A 5 2.59 -9.52 10.98
CA GLY A 5 1.39 -10.26 10.58
C GLY A 5 0.65 -9.62 9.41
N LYS A 6 0.00 -8.49 9.64
CA LYS A 6 -0.76 -7.66 8.69
C LYS A 6 0.07 -6.49 8.15
N GLN A 7 -0.16 -6.15 6.89
CA GLN A 7 0.54 -5.07 6.21
C GLN A 7 0.27 -3.70 6.84
N VAL A 8 -0.96 -3.45 7.29
CA VAL A 8 -1.32 -2.17 7.91
C VAL A 8 -0.51 -1.89 9.19
N ASN A 9 -0.13 -2.92 9.93
CA ASN A 9 0.68 -2.76 11.14
C ASN A 9 2.09 -2.30 10.78
N LEU A 10 2.70 -2.92 9.75
CA LEU A 10 4.01 -2.50 9.25
C LEU A 10 4.00 -1.03 8.78
N ILE A 11 2.95 -0.62 8.06
CA ILE A 11 2.83 0.75 7.56
C ILE A 11 2.63 1.76 8.72
N LYS A 12 1.96 1.37 9.80
CA LYS A 12 1.69 2.23 10.97
C LYS A 12 2.87 2.34 11.94
N GLU A 13 3.58 1.24 12.17
CA GLU A 13 4.64 1.15 13.17
C GLU A 13 5.97 1.74 12.69
N LYS A 14 6.14 1.88 11.37
CA LYS A 14 7.33 2.48 10.79
C LYS A 14 7.08 3.96 10.52
N GLU A 15 8.03 4.80 10.91
CA GLU A 15 8.15 6.14 10.36
C GLU A 15 8.74 6.03 8.95
N TRP A 16 8.06 6.63 7.97
CA TRP A 16 8.50 6.69 6.59
C TRP A 16 8.16 8.07 6.02
N ASP A 17 9.09 8.63 5.26
CA ASP A 17 8.83 9.87 4.49
C ASP A 17 8.08 9.56 3.19
N CYS A 18 8.38 8.40 2.58
CA CYS A 18 7.81 7.95 1.31
C CYS A 18 7.41 6.47 1.40
N LEU A 19 6.18 6.15 0.99
CA LEU A 19 5.68 4.79 0.86
C LEU A 19 5.35 4.49 -0.61
N ILE A 20 6.07 3.53 -1.19
CA ILE A 20 5.88 3.09 -2.59
C ILE A 20 5.14 1.76 -2.59
N ILE A 21 4.05 1.68 -3.35
CA ILE A 21 3.23 0.48 -3.50
C ILE A 21 3.31 0.02 -4.96
N LEU A 22 3.79 -1.19 -5.17
CA LEU A 22 3.91 -1.80 -6.50
C LEU A 22 2.87 -2.91 -6.66
N ASP A 23 1.85 -2.66 -7.46
CA ASP A 23 0.87 -3.68 -7.83
C ASP A 23 1.54 -4.71 -8.76
N ALA A 24 1.14 -5.98 -8.67
CA ALA A 24 1.72 -7.13 -9.37
C ALA A 24 3.18 -7.54 -9.03
N CYS A 25 3.81 -6.97 -7.99
CA CYS A 25 5.12 -7.44 -7.54
C CYS A 25 4.99 -8.69 -6.65
N ARG A 26 5.23 -9.87 -7.23
CA ARG A 26 5.26 -11.14 -6.49
C ARG A 26 6.40 -11.14 -5.46
N PHE A 27 6.04 -11.40 -4.21
CA PHE A 27 6.98 -11.36 -3.09
C PHE A 27 8.15 -12.35 -3.23
N ASP A 28 7.90 -13.54 -3.79
CA ASP A 28 8.93 -14.56 -4.02
C ASP A 28 10.01 -14.06 -4.99
N PHE A 29 9.61 -13.47 -6.12
CA PHE A 29 10.56 -12.90 -7.07
C PHE A 29 11.28 -11.68 -6.48
N PHE A 30 10.56 -10.78 -5.84
CA PHE A 30 11.15 -9.57 -5.24
C PHE A 30 12.22 -9.92 -4.21
N ARG A 31 11.98 -10.95 -3.39
CA ARG A 31 12.95 -11.44 -2.38
C ARG A 31 14.29 -11.83 -2.98
N GLU A 32 14.30 -12.37 -4.20
CA GLU A 32 15.53 -12.83 -4.85
C GLU A 32 16.36 -11.68 -5.41
N VAL A 33 15.72 -10.58 -5.82
CA VAL A 33 16.38 -9.50 -6.56
C VAL A 33 16.57 -8.20 -5.77
N TYR A 34 15.81 -7.96 -4.69
CA TYR A 34 15.79 -6.63 -4.05
C TYR A 34 17.15 -6.17 -3.54
N LYS A 35 17.99 -7.08 -3.01
CA LYS A 35 19.33 -6.74 -2.48
C LYS A 35 20.29 -6.21 -3.53
N ASN A 36 19.99 -6.35 -4.82
CA ASN A 36 20.80 -5.78 -5.89
C ASN A 36 20.50 -4.29 -6.11
N TYR A 37 19.39 -3.78 -5.58
CA TYR A 37 18.89 -2.43 -5.84
C TYR A 37 18.60 -1.63 -4.57
N LEU A 38 18.28 -2.30 -3.47
CA LEU A 38 17.82 -1.71 -2.22
C LEU A 38 18.51 -2.35 -1.03
N ASP A 39 18.91 -1.52 -0.09
CA ASP A 39 19.34 -1.94 1.25
C ASP A 39 18.15 -1.92 2.22
N GLY A 40 18.18 -2.80 3.22
CA GLY A 40 17.20 -2.83 4.31
C GLY A 40 16.60 -4.20 4.60
N GLU A 41 15.45 -4.18 5.27
CA GLU A 41 14.78 -5.38 5.77
C GLU A 41 13.55 -5.72 4.93
N LEU A 42 13.43 -6.99 4.52
CA LEU A 42 12.29 -7.49 3.76
C LEU A 42 11.33 -8.29 4.65
N TYR A 43 10.08 -7.84 4.71
CA TYR A 43 9.02 -8.47 5.49
C TYR A 43 7.93 -9.06 4.61
N LYS A 44 7.54 -10.31 4.90
CA LYS A 44 6.31 -10.90 4.32
C LYS A 44 5.12 -10.52 5.20
N VAL A 45 4.09 -9.92 4.64
CA VAL A 45 2.90 -9.50 5.41
C VAL A 45 1.62 -9.93 4.70
N ILE A 46 0.52 -10.00 5.44
CA ILE A 46 -0.82 -10.27 4.91
C ILE A 46 -1.43 -8.95 4.44
N SER A 47 -1.83 -8.91 3.16
CA SER A 47 -2.53 -7.78 2.58
C SER A 47 -3.92 -7.61 3.21
N GLU A 48 -4.37 -6.37 3.41
CA GLU A 48 -5.73 -6.09 3.90
C GLU A 48 -6.82 -6.32 2.83
N GLY A 49 -6.43 -6.41 1.56
CA GLY A 49 -7.34 -6.58 0.43
C GLY A 49 -6.72 -7.36 -0.73
N SER A 50 -7.58 -7.97 -1.54
CA SER A 50 -7.18 -8.73 -2.73
C SER A 50 -7.13 -7.87 -4.00
N GLN A 51 -7.85 -6.75 -4.00
CA GLN A 51 -7.94 -5.79 -5.08
C GLN A 51 -7.55 -4.41 -4.58
N THR A 52 -7.04 -3.56 -5.46
CA THR A 52 -6.52 -2.23 -5.11
C THR A 52 -7.56 -1.38 -4.36
N SER A 53 -8.82 -1.37 -4.79
CA SER A 53 -9.89 -0.57 -4.17
C SER A 53 -10.19 -1.01 -2.73
N GLU A 54 -10.34 -2.31 -2.52
CA GLU A 54 -10.53 -2.91 -1.19
C GLU A 54 -9.33 -2.62 -0.29
N TRP A 55 -8.13 -2.79 -0.83
CA TRP A 55 -6.88 -2.60 -0.11
C TRP A 55 -6.71 -1.15 0.34
N VAL A 56 -6.92 -0.17 -0.54
CA VAL A 56 -6.81 1.26 -0.21
C VAL A 56 -7.78 1.63 0.91
N ARG A 57 -9.06 1.24 0.78
CA ARG A 57 -10.10 1.58 1.77
C ARG A 57 -9.83 0.98 3.15
N LYS A 58 -9.21 -0.20 3.22
CA LYS A 58 -8.87 -0.84 4.50
C LYS A 58 -7.55 -0.34 5.09
N THR A 59 -6.58 0.01 4.24
CA THR A 59 -5.23 0.41 4.65
C THR A 59 -5.17 1.89 5.01
N PHE A 60 -5.59 2.78 4.10
CA PHE A 60 -5.48 4.23 4.25
C PHE A 60 -6.81 4.83 4.70
N ARG A 61 -7.10 4.72 6.00
CA ARG A 61 -8.19 5.47 6.61
C ARG A 61 -7.66 6.83 7.07
N LYS A 62 -8.43 7.90 6.85
CA LYS A 62 -8.09 9.28 7.22
C LYS A 62 -7.61 9.44 8.67
N GLU A 63 -8.15 8.61 9.56
CA GLU A 63 -7.80 8.59 10.99
C GLU A 63 -6.36 8.15 11.27
N TYR A 64 -5.67 7.53 10.31
CA TYR A 64 -4.36 6.89 10.53
C TYR A 64 -3.21 7.55 9.79
N PHE A 65 -3.47 8.29 8.71
CA PHE A 65 -2.42 8.80 7.83
C PHE A 65 -2.76 10.19 7.32
N GLU A 66 -1.86 11.14 7.60
CA GLU A 66 -1.84 12.45 6.95
C GLU A 66 -0.80 12.40 5.82
N ALA A 67 -1.18 11.79 4.69
CA ALA A 67 -0.28 11.54 3.57
C ALA A 67 -0.90 11.96 2.23
N VAL A 68 -0.07 12.46 1.32
CA VAL A 68 -0.48 12.71 -0.07
C VAL A 68 -0.44 11.39 -0.84
N TYR A 69 -1.61 10.88 -1.22
CA TYR A 69 -1.71 9.64 -2.00
C TYR A 69 -1.74 9.94 -3.50
N VAL A 70 -0.73 9.46 -4.22
CA VAL A 70 -0.63 9.59 -5.68
C VAL A 70 -0.73 8.21 -6.31
N SER A 71 -1.61 8.04 -7.30
CA SER A 71 -1.81 6.75 -7.96
C SER A 71 -1.96 6.89 -9.46
N ALA A 72 -1.32 5.97 -10.18
CA ALA A 72 -1.52 5.76 -11.61
C ALA A 72 -2.64 4.74 -11.89
N ASN A 73 -3.24 4.16 -10.86
CA ASN A 73 -4.36 3.22 -11.01
C ASN A 73 -5.66 4.02 -11.27
N PRO A 74 -6.35 3.80 -12.40
CA PRO A 74 -7.56 4.57 -12.76
C PRO A 74 -8.72 4.41 -11.76
N TYR A 75 -8.70 3.34 -10.94
CA TYR A 75 -9.68 3.14 -9.86
C TYR A 75 -9.48 4.09 -8.68
N VAL A 76 -8.35 4.79 -8.61
CA VAL A 76 -8.03 5.74 -7.53
C VAL A 76 -7.74 7.09 -8.16
N ASN A 77 -8.77 7.93 -8.30
CA ASN A 77 -8.67 9.23 -8.95
C ASN A 77 -9.18 10.38 -8.07
N SER A 78 -8.60 11.56 -8.26
CA SER A 78 -9.01 12.83 -7.64
C SER A 78 -10.14 13.53 -8.40
N SER A 79 -10.67 12.89 -9.46
CA SER A 79 -11.58 13.54 -10.41
C SER A 79 -13.06 13.39 -10.03
N GLY A 80 -13.38 12.79 -8.88
CA GLY A 80 -14.76 12.54 -8.46
C GLY A 80 -15.52 11.55 -9.37
N ILE A 81 -14.83 10.89 -10.30
CA ILE A 81 -15.41 9.90 -11.21
C ILE A 81 -15.39 8.55 -10.50
N LYS A 82 -16.57 8.08 -10.09
CA LYS A 82 -16.75 6.78 -9.44
C LYS A 82 -16.48 5.63 -10.42
N LEU A 83 -15.21 5.29 -10.63
CA LEU A 83 -14.83 3.98 -11.14
C LEU A 83 -14.69 3.05 -9.94
N SER A 84 -15.76 2.32 -9.62
CA SER A 84 -15.93 1.41 -8.47
C SER A 84 -16.11 2.04 -7.07
N GLY A 85 -16.21 3.37 -6.96
CA GLY A 85 -16.74 4.02 -5.75
C GLY A 85 -15.71 4.53 -4.72
N LEU A 86 -14.44 4.71 -5.10
CA LEU A 86 -13.49 5.49 -4.31
C LEU A 86 -13.41 6.94 -4.80
N ASP A 87 -13.61 7.88 -3.89
CA ASP A 87 -13.28 9.30 -4.04
C ASP A 87 -12.15 9.60 -3.05
N VAL A 88 -10.94 9.85 -3.58
CA VAL A 88 -9.72 10.06 -2.77
C VAL A 88 -9.66 11.48 -2.21
N CYS A 89 -10.42 12.42 -2.78
CA CYS A 89 -10.46 13.81 -2.34
C CYS A 89 -11.32 14.00 -1.10
N ASN A 90 -12.36 13.18 -0.94
CA ASN A 90 -13.22 13.21 0.25
C ASN A 90 -12.87 12.15 1.29
N HIS A 91 -11.85 11.32 1.06
CA HIS A 91 -11.50 10.22 1.96
C HIS A 91 -10.64 10.61 3.12
#